data_AF-T1DHG0-F1
#
_entry.id   AF-T1DHG0-F1
#
_cell.length_a   1.000
_cell.length_b   1.000
_cell.length_c   1.000
_cell.angle_alpha   90.00
_cell.angle_beta   90.00
_cell.angle_gamma   90.00
#
_symmetry.space_group_name_H-M   'P 1'
#
loop_
_entity.id
_entity.type
_entity.pdbx_description
1 polymer ?
#
loop_
_entity_poly.entity_id
_entity_poly.type
_entity_poly.pdbx_seq_one_letter_code
_entity_poly.pdbx_strand_id
1 'polypeptide(L)' 'GVAGVGRAVLLDAFPETRVRALRRADLGRASEVLLVSAVRGALPVRRLDARRLPVGPWTRRLQGVFAALGIGPGAGA' A
#
# COMPACT_ATOMS: atom_id res chain seq x y z
N GLY A 1 7.10 15.45 -4.15
CA GLY A 1 6.14 14.37 -3.88
C GLY A 1 5.57 14.60 -2.50
N VAL A 2 4.24 14.56 -2.34
CA VAL A 2 3.61 14.80 -1.04
C VAL A 2 4.01 13.68 -0.08
N ALA A 3 4.73 14.00 0.99
CA ALA A 3 5.00 13.07 2.08
C ALA A 3 3.71 12.89 2.88
N GLY A 4 2.82 12.04 2.38
CA GLY A 4 1.50 11.83 2.98
C GLY A 4 1.59 11.12 4.34
N VAL A 5 0.72 11.50 5.27
CA VAL A 5 0.60 10.90 6.62
C VAL A 5 0.51 9.37 6.54
N GLY A 6 -0.23 8.82 5.57
CA GLY A 6 -0.31 7.36 5.38
C GLY A 6 1.05 6.70 5.10
N ARG A 7 1.97 7.37 4.39
CA ARG A 7 3.32 6.86 4.18
C ARG A 7 4.14 6.88 5.47
N ALA A 8 3.97 7.90 6.31
CA ALA A 8 4.64 7.96 7.61
C ALA A 8 4.18 6.81 8.52
N VAL A 9 2.87 6.57 8.61
CA VAL A 9 2.29 5.43 9.34
C VAL A 9 2.86 4.10 8.87
N LEU A 10 2.99 3.90 7.56
CA LEU A 10 3.59 2.67 7.02
C LEU A 10 5.04 2.51 7.46
N LEU A 11 5.86 3.55 7.33
CA LEU A 11 7.28 3.49 7.66
C LEU A 11 7.54 3.30 9.15
N ASP A 12 6.66 3.85 10.00
CA ASP A 12 6.69 3.67 11.44
C ASP A 12 6.28 2.24 11.84
N ALA A 13 5.19 1.72 11.25
CA ALA A 13 4.70 0.38 11.54
C ALA A 13 5.60 -0.75 11.01
N PHE A 14 6.37 -0.50 9.96
CA PHE A 14 7.24 -1.49 9.31
C PHE A 14 8.66 -0.95 9.10
N PRO A 15 9.50 -0.93 10.16
CA PRO A 15 10.88 -0.44 10.11
C PRO A 15 11.76 -1.16 9.07
N GLU A 16 11.40 -2.38 8.66
CA GLU A 16 12.07 -3.14 7.61
C GLU A 16 11.85 -2.58 6.19
N THR A 17 10.97 -1.59 6.04
CA THR A 17 10.65 -0.97 4.75
C THR A 17 11.83 -0.18 4.21
N ARG A 18 12.16 -0.42 2.93
CA ARG A 18 13.23 0.33 2.23
C ARG A 18 12.66 1.38 1.30
N VAL A 19 13.07 2.63 1.50
CA VAL A 19 12.80 3.73 0.58
C VAL A 19 13.89 3.77 -0.48
N ARG A 20 13.52 3.58 -1.75
CA ARG A 20 14.45 3.65 -2.87
C ARG A 20 13.76 4.21 -4.11
N ALA A 21 14.56 4.69 -5.06
CA ALA A 21 14.07 4.98 -6.39
C ALA A 21 13.59 3.68 -7.06
N LEU A 22 12.38 3.71 -7.63
CA LEU A 22 11.79 2.62 -8.39
C LEU A 22 11.59 3.07 -9.83
N ARG A 23 11.92 2.18 -10.78
CA ARG A 23 11.61 2.33 -12.20
C ARG A 23 10.33 1.57 -12.51
N ARG A 24 9.66 1.90 -13.62
CA ARG A 24 8.46 1.17 -14.07
C ARG A 24 8.70 -0.34 -14.19
N ALA A 25 9.89 -0.75 -14.63
CA ALA A 25 10.27 -2.16 -14.72
C ALA A 25 10.30 -2.90 -13.37
N ASP A 26 10.50 -2.19 -12.25
CA ASP A 26 10.47 -2.79 -10.91
C ASP A 26 9.05 -3.19 -10.51
N LEU A 27 8.04 -2.42 -10.93
CA LEU A 27 6.63 -2.75 -10.69
C LEU A 27 6.25 -4.06 -11.40
N GLY A 28 6.83 -4.33 -12.56
CA GLY A 28 6.67 -5.59 -13.29
C GLY A 28 7.13 -6.82 -12.52
N ARG A 29 8.05 -6.66 -11.54
CA ARG A 29 8.58 -7.73 -10.70
C ARG A 29 7.98 -7.77 -9.29
N ALA A 30 7.17 -6.78 -8.92
CA ALA A 30 6.57 -6.72 -7.60
C ALA A 30 5.61 -7.91 -7.38
N SER A 31 5.69 -8.54 -6.21
CA SER A 31 4.78 -9.62 -5.81
C SER A 31 3.38 -9.10 -5.47
N GLU A 32 3.31 -7.88 -4.92
CA GLU A 32 2.08 -7.13 -4.67
C GLU A 32 2.35 -5.64 -4.83
N VAL A 33 1.30 -4.87 -5.13
CA VAL A 33 1.35 -3.40 -5.22
C VAL A 33 0.11 -2.88 -4.50
N LEU A 34 0.29 -1.81 -3.73
CA LEU A 34 -0.80 -1.17 -2.99
C LEU A 34 -0.64 0.36 -3.02
N LEU A 35 -1.75 1.04 -2.80
CA LEU A 35 -1.80 2.48 -2.57
C LEU A 35 -2.03 2.74 -1.09
N VAL A 36 -1.39 3.79 -0.57
CA VAL A 36 -1.49 4.18 0.83
C VAL A 36 -1.90 5.64 0.92
N SER A 37 -2.96 5.91 1.68
CA SER A 37 -3.43 7.27 1.95
C SER A 37 -3.99 7.36 3.36
N ALA A 38 -3.92 8.55 3.98
CA ALA A 38 -4.49 8.75 5.32
C ALA A 38 -6.02 8.70 5.35
N VAL A 39 -6.68 8.84 4.20
CA VAL A 39 -8.15 8.85 4.10
C VAL A 39 -8.72 7.44 3.90
N ARG A 40 -8.11 6.64 3.02
CA ARG A 40 -8.62 5.31 2.64
C ARG A 40 -7.80 4.14 3.20
N GLY A 41 -6.72 4.43 3.93
CA GLY A 41 -5.78 3.44 4.42
C GLY A 41 -5.01 2.78 3.28
N ALA A 42 -4.92 1.44 3.32
CA ALA A 42 -4.20 0.61 2.37
C ALA A 42 -5.14 -0.08 1.37
N LEU A 43 -4.96 0.23 0.09
CA LEU A 43 -5.77 -0.29 -1.01
C LEU A 43 -4.93 -1.19 -1.93
N PRO A 44 -5.32 -2.46 -2.17
CA PRO A 44 -4.62 -3.31 -3.12
C PRO A 44 -4.78 -2.80 -4.55
N VAL A 45 -3.68 -2.75 -5.31
CA VAL A 45 -3.75 -2.65 -6.76
C VAL A 45 -3.97 -4.04 -7.32
N ARG A 46 -5.12 -4.27 -7.96
CA ARG A 46 -5.52 -5.60 -8.49
C ARG A 46 -5.11 -5.82 -9.93
N ARG A 47 -4.85 -4.73 -10.67
CA ARG A 47 -4.40 -4.75 -12.05
C ARG A 47 -3.42 -3.61 -12.28
N LEU A 48 -2.30 -3.93 -12.92
CA LEU A 48 -1.32 -2.96 -13.40
C LEU A 48 -1.01 -3.30 -14.85
N ASP A 49 -1.31 -2.38 -15.77
CA ASP A 49 -1.28 -2.64 -17.22
C ASP A 49 -2.11 -3.91 -17.56
N ALA A 50 -1.51 -4.87 -18.27
CA ALA A 50 -2.13 -6.15 -18.60
C ALA A 50 -2.06 -7.19 -17.46
N ARG A 51 -1.28 -6.95 -16.39
CA ARG A 51 -1.00 -7.93 -15.34
C ARG A 51 -2.02 -7.84 -14.19
N ARG A 52 -2.55 -8.99 -13.77
CA ARG A 52 -3.29 -9.13 -12.51
C ARG A 52 -2.31 -9.30 -11.35
N LEU A 53 -2.56 -8.61 -10.25
CA LEU A 53 -1.74 -8.65 -9.04
C LEU A 53 -2.53 -9.27 -7.87
N PRO A 54 -1.91 -10.18 -7.10
CA PRO A 54 -2.55 -10.75 -5.92
C PRO A 54 -2.66 -9.71 -4.80
N VAL A 55 -3.52 -9.99 -3.81
CA VAL A 55 -3.51 -9.28 -2.53
C VAL A 55 -2.64 -10.14 -1.65
N GLY A 56 -1.42 -9.67 -1.40
CA GLY A 56 -0.43 -10.41 -0.64
C GLY A 56 -0.53 -10.14 0.87
N PRO A 57 0.36 -10.78 1.64
CA PRO A 57 0.38 -10.66 3.09
C PRO A 57 0.71 -9.23 3.55
N TRP A 58 1.54 -8.46 2.82
CA TRP A 58 1.88 -7.10 3.24
C TRP A 58 0.69 -6.15 3.10
N THR A 59 -0.10 -6.30 2.03
CA THR A 59 -1.33 -5.51 1.89
C THR A 59 -2.29 -5.79 3.06
N ARG A 60 -2.49 -7.06 3.42
CA ARG A 60 -3.36 -7.44 4.55
C ARG A 60 -2.83 -6.91 5.90
N ARG A 61 -1.53 -7.01 6.14
CA ARG A 61 -0.90 -6.48 7.35
C ARG A 61 -1.11 -4.98 7.49
N LEU A 62 -0.83 -4.22 6.43
CA LEU A 62 -1.01 -2.77 6.45
C LEU A 62 -2.48 -2.36 6.56
N GLN A 63 -3.41 -3.11 5.96
CA GLN A 63 -4.84 -2.94 6.20
C GLN A 63 -5.21 -3.10 7.67
N GLY A 64 -4.61 -4.08 8.36
CA GLY A 64 -4.76 -4.25 9.81
C GLY A 64 -4.26 -3.04 10.61
N VAL A 65 -3.10 -2.48 10.24
CA VAL A 65 -2.55 -1.26 10.87
C VAL A 65 -3.52 -0.09 10.73
N PHE A 66 -4.02 0.18 9.52
CA PHE A 66 -4.98 1.27 9.33
C PHE A 66 -6.32 1.01 10.02
N ALA A 67 -6.81 -0.23 10.00
CA ALA A 67 -8.04 -0.59 10.69
C ALA A 67 -7.95 -0.36 12.22
N ALA A 68 -6.80 -0.64 12.83
CA ALA A 68 -6.55 -0.35 14.24
C ALA A 68 -6.55 1.16 14.56
N LEU A 69 -6.31 2.00 13.55
CA LEU A 69 -6.41 3.47 13.64
C LEU A 69 -7.80 4.00 13.27
N GLY A 70 -8.78 3.12 13.03
CA GLY A 70 -10.12 3.50 12.57
C GLY A 70 -10.17 3.99 11.12
N ILE A 71 -9.14 3.72 10.32
CA ILE A 71 -9.02 4.14 8.92
C ILE A 71 -9.23 2.91 8.03
N GLY A 72 -10.13 3.02 7.06
CA GLY A 72 -10.36 1.95 6.09
C GLY A 72 -11.01 2.48 4.82
N PRO A 73 -11.17 1.64 3.79
CA PRO A 73 -12.04 1.99 2.69
C PRO A 73 -13.44 2.24 3.27
N GLY A 74 -13.91 3.49 3.23
CA GLY A 74 -15.31 3.80 3.53
C GLY A 74 -16.20 2.92 2.67
N ALA A 75 -17.33 2.45 3.22
CA ALA A 75 -18.35 1.72 2.48
C ALA A 75 -18.84 2.58 1.31
N GLY A 76 -18.26 2.38 0.13
CA GLY A 76 -18.41 3.30 -1.00
C GLY A 76 -17.53 2.87 -2.16
N ALA A 77 -17.88 1.74 -2.74
CA ALA A 77 -17.53 1.34 -4.11
C ALA A 77 -18.71 0.54 -4.67
#